data_AF-A0A523YIX5-F1
#
_entry.id   AF-A0A523YIX5-F1
#
_cell.length_a   1.000
_cell.length_b   1.000
_cell.length_c   1.000
_cell.angle_alpha   90.00
_cell.angle_beta   90.00
_cell.angle_gamma   90.00
#
_symmetry.space_group_name_H-M   'P 1'
#
loop_
_entity.id
_entity.type
_entity.pdbx_description
1 polymer ?
#
loop_
_entity_poly.entity_id
_entity_poly.type
_entity_poly.pdbx_seq_one_letter_code
_entity_poly.pdbx_strand_id
1 'polypeptide(L)'
;MGKESGKEREWVGPKYDERGLTQWYWRVLYPENLVLGRNVQIGSFTVIDAMKGVRIDDNVRIGFGCTIISYSSIDEKEGKVVLEKDCKVGSNTVIMPGVRIGSGTIVGANSFVNRDIPPNEIWVGTPARFLKRIDRKGPAQI
;
A
#
# COMPACT_ATOMS: atom_id res chain seq x y z
N MET A 1 31.70 3.68 18.68
CA MET A 1 30.86 2.51 18.33
C MET A 1 30.64 2.52 16.83
N GLY A 2 31.23 1.59 16.08
CA GLY A 2 31.18 1.57 14.63
C GLY A 2 29.74 1.40 14.11
N LYS A 3 29.36 2.17 13.09
CA LYS A 3 28.14 1.90 12.33
C LYS A 3 28.40 0.61 11.55
N GLU A 4 27.87 -0.51 12.01
CA GLU A 4 27.81 -1.71 11.20
C GLU A 4 27.03 -1.37 9.93
N SER A 5 27.74 -1.38 8.80
CA SER A 5 27.15 -1.32 7.47
C SER A 5 26.34 -2.60 7.27
N GLY A 6 25.09 -2.58 7.72
CA GLY A 6 24.15 -3.69 7.54
C GLY A 6 24.06 -3.99 6.05
N LYS A 7 24.55 -5.15 5.62
CA LYS A 7 24.38 -5.64 4.25
C LYS A 7 22.89 -5.58 3.93
N GLU A 8 22.55 -4.87 2.87
CA GLU A 8 21.19 -4.80 2.36
C GLU A 8 20.73 -6.23 2.11
N ARG A 9 19.72 -6.68 2.86
CA ARG A 9 19.20 -8.05 2.71
C ARG A 9 18.51 -8.13 1.35
N GLU A 10 18.84 -9.15 0.58
CA GLU A 10 18.16 -9.45 -0.68
C GLU A 10 16.64 -9.54 -0.44
N TRP A 11 15.85 -8.88 -1.28
CA TRP A 11 14.40 -8.92 -1.15
C TRP A 11 13.88 -10.30 -1.54
N VAL A 12 13.08 -10.88 -0.65
CA VAL A 12 12.39 -12.16 -0.87
C VAL A 12 10.91 -11.86 -0.99
N GLY A 13 10.29 -12.37 -2.06
CA GLY A 13 8.84 -12.27 -2.23
C GLY A 13 8.06 -13.05 -1.16
N PRO A 14 6.80 -12.67 -0.90
CA PRO A 14 5.93 -13.43 0.01
C PRO A 14 5.67 -14.83 -0.49
N LYS A 15 5.52 -15.76 0.46
CA LYS A 15 4.89 -17.05 0.21
C LYS A 15 3.48 -16.99 0.77
N TYR A 16 2.52 -17.59 0.06
CA TYR A 16 1.14 -17.64 0.48
C TYR A 16 0.80 -19.06 0.93
N ASP A 17 0.13 -19.21 2.07
CA ASP A 17 -0.52 -20.46 2.43
C ASP A 17 -1.86 -20.62 1.67
N GLU A 18 -2.58 -21.71 1.94
CA GLU A 18 -3.89 -22.02 1.33
C GLU A 18 -4.96 -20.93 1.59
N ARG A 19 -4.75 -20.06 2.58
CA ARG A 19 -5.67 -18.97 2.96
C ARG A 19 -5.18 -17.61 2.48
N GLY A 20 -4.07 -17.56 1.75
CA GLY A 20 -3.42 -16.33 1.29
C GLY A 20 -2.66 -15.57 2.39
N LEU A 21 -2.43 -16.18 3.55
CA LEU A 21 -1.62 -15.59 4.63
C LEU A 21 -0.13 -15.76 4.32
N THR A 22 0.66 -14.74 4.66
CA THR A 22 2.10 -14.76 4.46
C THR A 22 2.86 -15.04 5.75
N GLN A 23 4.15 -15.39 5.62
CA GLN A 23 5.07 -15.56 6.76
C GLN A 23 5.26 -14.29 7.62
N TRP A 24 4.74 -13.15 7.16
CA TRP A 24 4.78 -11.87 7.86
C TRP A 24 3.40 -11.41 8.35
N TYR A 25 2.41 -12.31 8.38
CA TYR A 25 1.08 -12.08 8.94
C TYR A 25 0.22 -11.01 8.26
N TRP A 26 0.50 -10.65 7.01
CA TRP A 26 -0.46 -9.96 6.14
C TRP A 26 -1.08 -10.97 5.15
N ARG A 27 -2.29 -10.69 4.68
CA ARG A 27 -3.13 -11.63 3.93
C ARG A 27 -3.61 -11.05 2.61
N VAL A 28 -3.71 -11.91 1.60
CA VAL A 28 -4.34 -11.61 0.31
C VAL A 28 -5.53 -12.54 0.10
N LEU A 29 -6.68 -11.98 -0.26
CA LEU A 29 -7.81 -12.72 -0.82
C LEU A 29 -7.67 -12.66 -2.34
N TYR A 30 -7.88 -13.79 -3.02
CA TYR A 30 -7.70 -13.92 -4.48
C TYR A 30 -6.25 -13.59 -4.93
N PRO A 31 -5.22 -14.26 -4.37
CA PRO A 31 -3.81 -13.97 -4.68
C PRO A 31 -3.46 -14.08 -6.17
N GLU A 32 -4.19 -14.89 -6.94
CA GLU A 32 -4.08 -15.00 -8.40
C GLU A 32 -4.33 -13.67 -9.15
N ASN A 33 -5.03 -12.73 -8.52
CA ASN A 33 -5.35 -11.41 -9.07
C ASN A 33 -4.46 -10.29 -8.52
N LEU A 34 -3.48 -10.63 -7.68
CA LEU A 34 -2.50 -9.68 -7.16
C LEU A 34 -1.29 -9.62 -8.11
N VAL A 35 -0.97 -8.42 -8.57
CA VAL A 35 0.31 -8.13 -9.22
C VAL A 35 1.20 -7.41 -8.22
N LEU A 36 2.31 -8.04 -7.84
CA LEU A 36 3.26 -7.52 -6.85
C LEU A 36 4.62 -7.25 -7.48
N GLY A 37 5.10 -6.01 -7.35
CA GLY A 37 6.43 -5.59 -7.74
C GLY A 37 7.51 -6.09 -6.78
N ARG A 38 8.75 -5.61 -6.98
CA ARG A 38 9.91 -5.93 -6.15
C ARG A 38 10.11 -4.91 -5.04
N ASN A 39 10.83 -5.30 -4.00
CA ASN A 39 11.15 -4.46 -2.84
C ASN A 39 9.90 -3.89 -2.12
N VAL A 40 8.74 -4.53 -2.30
CA VAL A 40 7.52 -4.15 -1.60
C VAL A 40 7.63 -4.58 -0.14
N GLN A 41 7.22 -3.69 0.76
CA GLN A 41 7.16 -3.93 2.20
C GLN A 41 5.72 -3.74 2.68
N ILE A 42 5.18 -4.74 3.37
CA ILE A 42 3.81 -4.72 3.88
C ILE A 42 3.83 -5.09 5.35
N GLY A 43 3.31 -4.21 6.20
CA GLY A 43 3.17 -4.46 7.63
C GLY A 43 2.15 -5.55 7.91
N SER A 44 2.41 -6.33 8.96
CA SER A 44 1.52 -7.38 9.47
C SER A 44 0.09 -6.88 9.67
N PHE A 45 -0.86 -7.80 9.57
CA PHE A 45 -2.30 -7.57 9.68
C PHE A 45 -2.91 -6.70 8.58
N THR A 46 -2.13 -6.33 7.57
CA THR A 46 -2.70 -5.78 6.33
C THR A 46 -3.49 -6.85 5.59
N VAL A 47 -4.67 -6.49 5.10
CA VAL A 47 -5.52 -7.35 4.27
C VAL A 47 -5.70 -6.71 2.90
N ILE A 48 -5.46 -7.52 1.86
CA ILE A 48 -5.64 -7.14 0.47
C ILE A 48 -6.76 -8.00 -0.11
N ASP A 49 -7.89 -7.41 -0.44
CA ASP A 49 -8.91 -8.05 -1.26
C ASP A 49 -8.64 -7.75 -2.73
N ALA A 50 -8.14 -8.75 -3.46
CA ALA A 50 -7.84 -8.67 -4.89
C ALA A 50 -8.93 -9.27 -5.79
N MET A 51 -10.18 -9.42 -5.34
CA MET A 51 -11.27 -9.96 -6.16
C MET A 51 -11.39 -9.31 -7.55
N LYS A 52 -11.23 -7.98 -7.66
CA LYS A 52 -11.26 -7.22 -8.93
C LYS A 52 -9.87 -6.75 -9.37
N GLY A 53 -8.84 -7.32 -8.76
CA GLY A 53 -7.44 -7.04 -9.02
C GLY A 53 -6.86 -5.95 -8.13
N VAL A 54 -5.62 -6.18 -7.70
CA VAL A 54 -4.79 -5.19 -7.01
C VAL A 54 -3.41 -5.23 -7.66
N ARG A 55 -2.88 -4.06 -8.02
CA ARG A 55 -1.52 -3.92 -8.51
C ARG A 55 -0.72 -3.06 -7.54
N ILE A 56 0.40 -3.57 -7.08
CA ILE A 56 1.34 -2.88 -6.20
C ILE A 56 2.70 -2.89 -6.90
N ASP A 57 3.18 -1.72 -7.30
CA ASP A 57 4.43 -1.58 -8.04
C ASP A 57 5.68 -1.62 -7.13
N ASP A 58 6.86 -1.54 -7.75
CA ASP A 58 8.15 -1.62 -7.07
C ASP A 58 8.30 -0.57 -5.95
N ASN A 59 9.00 -0.96 -4.88
CA ASN A 59 9.37 -0.11 -3.74
C ASN A 59 8.20 0.49 -2.94
N VAL A 60 6.97 0.04 -3.18
CA VAL A 60 5.81 0.46 -2.38
C VAL A 60 5.96 -0.01 -0.93
N ARG A 61 5.62 0.86 0.03
CA ARG A 61 5.62 0.53 1.46
C ARG A 61 4.23 0.74 2.05
N ILE A 62 3.71 -0.28 2.72
CA ILE A 62 2.39 -0.30 3.31
C ILE A 62 2.56 -0.58 4.80
N GLY A 63 2.02 0.29 5.65
CA GLY A 63 2.07 0.15 7.10
C GLY A 63 1.25 -1.04 7.61
N PHE A 64 1.26 -1.24 8.92
CA PHE A 64 0.53 -2.32 9.57
C PHE A 64 -0.98 -2.10 9.52
N GLY A 65 -1.77 -3.18 9.47
CA GLY A 65 -3.22 -3.11 9.61
C GLY A 65 -3.96 -2.34 8.50
N CYS A 66 -3.38 -2.18 7.31
CA CYS A 66 -4.08 -1.52 6.21
C CYS A 66 -5.14 -2.44 5.59
N THR A 67 -6.17 -1.85 4.99
CA THR A 67 -7.20 -2.59 4.25
C THR A 67 -7.26 -2.07 2.83
N ILE A 68 -6.99 -2.93 1.85
CA ILE A 68 -7.02 -2.60 0.42
C ILE A 68 -8.12 -3.40 -0.23
N ILE A 69 -9.13 -2.73 -0.79
CA ILE A 69 -10.39 -3.34 -1.20
C ILE A 69 -10.58 -3.12 -2.70
N SER A 70 -10.70 -4.19 -3.49
CA SER A 70 -11.07 -4.09 -4.91
C SER A 70 -12.56 -4.40 -5.18
N TYR A 71 -13.27 -4.95 -4.20
CA TYR A 71 -14.73 -5.16 -4.22
C TYR A 71 -15.33 -4.95 -2.82
N SER A 72 -16.41 -4.19 -2.73
CA SER A 72 -17.18 -3.97 -1.50
C SER A 72 -18.63 -4.40 -1.72
N SER A 73 -19.06 -5.44 -1.03
CA SER A 73 -20.46 -5.90 -1.07
C SER A 73 -21.42 -5.02 -0.27
N ILE A 74 -20.90 -4.04 0.49
CA ILE A 74 -21.70 -3.16 1.34
C ILE A 74 -22.35 -2.03 0.52
N ASP A 75 -21.60 -1.51 -0.45
CA ASP A 75 -22.01 -0.40 -1.31
C ASP A 75 -21.79 -0.69 -2.80
N GLU A 76 -21.62 -1.97 -3.15
CA GLU A 76 -21.47 -2.51 -4.51
C GLU A 76 -20.34 -1.88 -5.33
N LYS A 77 -19.37 -1.24 -4.66
CA LYS A 77 -18.23 -0.64 -5.34
C LYS A 77 -17.25 -1.71 -5.77
N GLU A 78 -16.79 -1.59 -7.01
CA GLU A 78 -15.77 -2.44 -7.58
C GLU A 78 -14.77 -1.65 -8.40
N GLY A 79 -13.56 -2.18 -8.49
CA GLY A 79 -12.55 -1.64 -9.37
C GLY A 79 -11.14 -2.03 -8.94
N LYS A 80 -10.28 -2.19 -9.94
CA LYS A 80 -8.87 -2.48 -9.71
C LYS A 80 -8.21 -1.37 -8.91
N VAL A 81 -7.54 -1.74 -7.82
CA VAL A 81 -6.72 -0.80 -7.03
C VAL A 81 -5.29 -0.80 -7.58
N VAL A 82 -4.69 0.38 -7.69
CA VAL A 82 -3.31 0.53 -8.19
C VAL A 82 -2.49 1.40 -7.24
N LEU A 83 -1.42 0.82 -6.69
CA LEU A 83 -0.39 1.53 -5.94
C LEU A 83 0.86 1.63 -6.81
N GLU A 84 1.17 2.82 -7.27
CA GLU A 84 2.32 3.04 -8.15
C GLU A 84 3.65 3.13 -7.39
N LYS A 85 4.75 3.12 -8.15
CA LYS A 85 6.12 3.03 -7.64
C LYS A 85 6.42 4.04 -6.54
N ASP A 86 7.18 3.58 -5.55
CA ASP A 86 7.70 4.41 -4.44
C ASP A 86 6.63 5.07 -3.55
N CYS A 87 5.34 4.74 -3.70
CA CYS A 87 4.32 5.28 -2.82
C CYS A 87 4.42 4.66 -1.41
N LYS A 88 3.99 5.41 -0.40
CA LYS A 88 3.99 5.00 1.00
C LYS A 88 2.60 5.16 1.58
N VAL A 89 2.08 4.11 2.20
CA VAL A 89 0.76 4.09 2.83
C VAL A 89 0.95 3.88 4.33
N GLY A 90 0.52 4.85 5.14
CA GLY A 90 0.62 4.79 6.59
C GLY A 90 -0.29 3.71 7.18
N SER A 91 0.08 3.19 8.35
CA SER A 91 -0.65 2.13 9.05
C SER A 91 -2.14 2.44 9.24
N ASN A 92 -2.97 1.40 9.26
CA ASN A 92 -4.43 1.48 9.44
C ASN A 92 -5.15 2.34 8.39
N THR A 93 -4.57 2.49 7.19
CA THR A 93 -5.23 3.17 6.08
C THR A 93 -6.21 2.21 5.38
N VAL A 94 -7.37 2.73 4.98
CA VAL A 94 -8.34 2.02 4.13
C VAL A 94 -8.30 2.60 2.72
N ILE A 95 -8.16 1.75 1.70
CA ILE A 95 -8.16 2.11 0.28
C ILE A 95 -9.35 1.43 -0.40
N MET A 96 -10.24 2.24 -0.97
CA MET A 96 -11.49 1.79 -1.58
C MET A 96 -11.32 1.27 -3.02
N PRO A 97 -12.31 0.52 -3.53
CA PRO A 97 -12.29 0.00 -4.90
C PRO A 97 -12.07 1.08 -5.95
N GLY A 98 -11.32 0.72 -6.99
CA GLY A 98 -11.05 1.57 -8.15
C GLY A 98 -10.02 2.69 -7.95
N VAL A 99 -9.46 2.84 -6.73
CA VAL A 99 -8.50 3.90 -6.43
C VAL A 99 -7.13 3.64 -7.06
N ARG A 100 -6.54 4.69 -7.63
CA ARG A 100 -5.12 4.78 -8.01
C ARG A 100 -4.37 5.76 -7.11
N ILE A 101 -3.27 5.31 -6.51
CA ILE A 101 -2.32 6.15 -5.76
C ILE A 101 -1.07 6.34 -6.63
N GLY A 102 -0.83 7.59 -7.02
CA GLY A 102 0.26 7.97 -7.91
C GLY A 102 1.66 7.77 -7.31
N SER A 103 2.64 7.65 -8.20
CA SER A 103 4.03 7.37 -7.85
C SER A 103 4.62 8.38 -6.85
N GLY A 104 5.40 7.89 -5.89
CA GLY A 104 6.08 8.70 -4.87
C GLY A 104 5.16 9.36 -3.82
N THR A 105 3.85 9.15 -3.88
CA THR A 105 2.89 9.75 -2.95
C THR A 105 2.95 9.15 -1.55
N ILE A 106 2.63 9.94 -0.54
CA ILE A 106 2.49 9.51 0.85
C ILE A 106 1.05 9.67 1.31
N VAL A 107 0.48 8.58 1.81
CA VAL A 107 -0.79 8.59 2.56
C VAL A 107 -0.46 8.45 4.04
N GLY A 108 -0.94 9.36 4.88
CA GLY A 108 -0.73 9.31 6.34
C GLY A 108 -1.46 8.14 7.00
N ALA A 109 -1.02 7.77 8.20
CA ALA A 109 -1.68 6.73 8.99
C ALA A 109 -3.16 7.07 9.30
N ASN A 110 -3.99 6.06 9.51
CA ASN A 110 -5.43 6.18 9.77
C ASN A 110 -6.19 7.01 8.72
N SER A 111 -5.78 6.94 7.44
CA SER A 111 -6.46 7.66 6.36
C SER A 111 -7.53 6.83 5.68
N PHE A 112 -8.57 7.48 5.15
CA PHE A 112 -9.59 6.85 4.30
C PHE A 112 -9.49 7.36 2.86
N VAL A 113 -8.92 6.55 1.98
CA VAL A 113 -8.70 6.88 0.57
C VAL A 113 -9.85 6.35 -0.28
N ASN A 114 -10.70 7.26 -0.75
CA ASN A 114 -11.89 6.95 -1.53
C ASN A 114 -11.92 7.58 -2.92
N ARG A 115 -10.77 8.10 -3.39
CA ARG A 115 -10.56 8.67 -4.73
C ARG A 115 -9.08 8.61 -5.11
N ASP A 116 -8.80 8.74 -6.40
CA ASP A 116 -7.44 8.79 -6.91
C ASP A 116 -6.62 9.90 -6.27
N ILE A 117 -5.33 9.61 -6.06
CA ILE A 117 -4.36 10.55 -5.52
C ILE A 117 -3.25 10.78 -6.56
N PRO A 118 -2.99 12.04 -6.96
CA PRO A 118 -1.90 12.38 -7.88
C PRO A 118 -0.52 11.98 -7.34
N PRO A 119 0.49 11.81 -8.22
CA PRO A 119 1.86 11.50 -7.81
C PRO A 119 2.53 12.66 -7.06
N ASN A 120 3.52 12.34 -6.22
CA ASN A 120 4.33 13.30 -5.45
C ASN A 120 3.52 14.22 -4.51
N GLU A 121 2.41 13.73 -3.97
CA GLU A 121 1.60 14.45 -3.00
C GLU A 121 1.59 13.75 -1.64
N ILE A 122 1.17 14.49 -0.62
CA ILE A 122 0.93 13.98 0.72
C ILE A 122 -0.54 14.17 1.04
N TRP A 123 -1.21 13.08 1.45
CA TRP A 123 -2.63 13.04 1.76
C TRP A 123 -2.88 12.42 3.12
N VAL A 124 -3.78 12.99 3.91
CA VAL A 124 -4.06 12.52 5.29
C VAL A 124 -5.53 12.64 5.65
N GLY A 125 -5.98 11.85 6.62
CA GLY A 125 -7.27 12.01 7.30
C GLY A 125 -8.41 11.15 6.76
N THR A 126 -9.59 11.33 7.34
CA THR A 126 -10.79 10.55 7.04
C THR A 126 -11.97 11.48 6.74
N PRO A 127 -12.37 11.64 5.46
CA PRO A 127 -11.70 11.13 4.25
C PRO A 127 -10.36 11.82 3.98
N ALA A 128 -9.46 11.15 3.25
CA ALA A 128 -8.13 11.65 2.93
C ALA A 128 -8.21 12.94 2.11
N ARG A 129 -7.41 13.94 2.49
CA ARG A 129 -7.32 15.23 1.81
C ARG A 129 -5.86 15.58 1.53
N PHE A 130 -5.65 16.29 0.43
CA PHE A 130 -4.36 16.88 0.10
C PHE A 130 -3.86 17.72 1.27
N LEU A 131 -2.62 17.46 1.69
CA LEU A 131 -1.91 18.22 2.72
C LEU A 131 -0.89 19.15 2.07
N LYS A 132 0.02 18.58 1.28
CA LYS A 132 1.09 19.32 0.60
C LYS A 132 1.69 18.50 -0.54
N ARG A 133 2.46 19.15 -1.40
CA ARG A 133 3.34 18.47 -2.36
C ARG A 133 4.63 18.02 -1.69
N ILE A 134 5.23 16.95 -2.21
CA ILE A 134 6.53 16.46 -1.77
C ILE A 134 7.62 17.31 -2.44
N ASP A 135 8.39 18.01 -1.61
CA ASP A 135 9.54 18.77 -2.07
C ASP A 135 10.78 17.86 -2.15
N ARG A 136 11.50 17.88 -3.28
CA ARG A 136 12.60 16.92 -3.55
C ARG A 136 13.86 17.14 -2.70
N LYS A 137 13.89 18.16 -1.85
CA LYS A 137 15.09 18.60 -1.10
C LYS A 137 15.33 17.88 0.23
N GLY A 138 14.59 16.81 0.55
CA GLY A 138 14.84 16.02 1.75
C GLY A 138 13.99 14.74 1.81
N PRO A 139 14.20 13.88 2.83
CA PRO A 139 13.30 12.75 3.04
C PRO A 139 11.89 13.28 3.30
N ALA A 140 10.93 12.86 2.48
CA ALA A 140 9.54 13.27 2.62
C ALA A 140 8.98 12.81 3.98
N GLN A 141 8.49 13.76 4.77
CA GLN A 141 7.93 13.55 6.11
C GLN A 141 6.49 14.08 6.18
N ILE A 142 5.64 13.26 6.82
CA ILE A 142 4.26 13.55 7.23
C ILE A 142 4.24 13.95 8.69
#